data_AF-A0A8T0KF53-F1
#
_entry.id   AF-A0A8T0KF53-F1
#
_cell.length_a   1.000
_cell.length_b   1.000
_cell.length_c   1.000
_cell.angle_alpha   90.00
_cell.angle_beta   90.00
_cell.angle_gamma   90.00
#
_symmetry.space_group_name_H-M   'P 1'
#
loop_
_entity.id
_entity.type
_entity.pdbx_description
1 polymer ?
#
loop_
_entity_poly.entity_id
_entity_poly.type
_entity_poly.pdbx_seq_one_letter_code
_entity_poly.pdbx_strand_id
1 'polypeptide(L)'
;MTNEDEPKNHLLGIINLSHKTLLQSDALYQYILETSVYPREHECLKEIREMREKHPRNIMATPPDEGQFLSMLIKLINAKNTLEIGVYTGYSLILGKKLLW
;
A
#
# COMPACT_ATOMS: atom_id res chain seq x y z
N MET A 1 45.15 9.13 10.99
CA MET A 1 44.51 10.45 10.76
C MET A 1 44.02 10.44 9.33
N THR A 2 42.76 10.33 8.99
CA THR A 2 41.50 10.39 9.75
C THR A 2 40.47 9.62 8.91
N ASN A 3 39.82 8.63 9.53
CA ASN A 3 38.43 8.31 9.21
C ASN A 3 37.60 9.56 9.50
N GLU A 4 36.42 9.69 8.87
CA GLU A 4 35.37 10.72 9.01
C GLU A 4 35.14 11.41 7.66
N ASP A 5 33.94 11.58 7.14
CA ASP A 5 32.60 11.20 7.57
C ASP A 5 31.71 11.43 6.33
N GLU A 6 30.76 10.52 6.08
CA GLU A 6 29.67 10.74 5.12
C GLU A 6 28.99 12.10 5.38
N PRO A 7 28.44 12.78 4.36
CA PRO A 7 27.60 13.94 4.61
C PRO A 7 26.35 13.49 5.38
N LYS A 8 26.40 13.73 6.70
CA LYS A 8 25.28 13.63 7.63
C LYS A 8 24.16 14.52 7.11
N ASN A 9 23.18 13.92 6.44
CA ASN A 9 21.90 14.55 6.13
C ASN A 9 21.17 14.82 7.45
N HIS A 10 21.53 15.94 8.06
CA HIS A 10 21.09 16.36 9.37
C HIS A 10 19.87 17.29 9.26
N LEU A 11 18.83 16.92 8.52
CA LEU A 11 17.56 17.66 8.50
C LEU A 11 16.39 16.69 8.34
N LEU A 12 15.60 16.59 9.42
CA LEU A 12 14.42 15.75 9.66
C LEU A 12 14.72 14.26 9.90
N GLY A 13 14.84 13.92 11.19
CA GLY A 13 14.78 12.55 11.70
C GLY A 13 13.39 11.93 11.51
N ILE A 14 12.98 11.74 10.26
CA ILE A 14 11.83 10.92 9.88
C ILE A 14 12.40 9.60 9.36
N ILE A 15 12.63 8.70 10.31
CA ILE A 15 12.52 7.24 10.23
C ILE A 15 13.24 6.60 9.03
N ASN A 16 14.30 5.86 9.34
CA ASN A 16 14.79 4.77 8.51
C ASN A 16 13.67 3.71 8.42
N LEU A 17 12.73 3.88 7.47
CA LEU A 17 11.56 3.02 7.22
C LEU A 17 12.00 1.72 6.52
N SER A 18 12.96 0.99 7.10
CA SER A 18 13.40 -0.30 6.57
C SER A 18 12.31 -1.38 6.70
N HIS A 19 11.19 -1.08 7.34
CA HIS A 19 10.03 -1.95 7.41
C HIS A 19 8.94 -1.33 6.54
N LYS A 20 8.71 -1.90 5.34
CA LYS A 20 7.60 -1.53 4.45
C LYS A 20 6.22 -1.91 5.01
N THR A 21 6.20 -2.43 6.23
CA THR A 21 5.10 -3.19 6.83
C THR A 21 5.20 -3.13 8.37
N LEU A 22 4.09 -3.38 9.06
CA LEU A 22 4.05 -3.50 10.53
C LEU A 22 4.47 -4.89 11.04
N LEU A 23 4.78 -5.82 10.13
CA LEU A 23 5.10 -7.20 10.45
C LEU A 23 6.56 -7.37 10.90
N GLN A 24 6.82 -8.48 11.58
CA GLN A 24 8.14 -8.82 12.13
C GLN A 24 9.25 -8.86 11.07
N SER A 25 8.94 -9.23 9.83
CA SER A 25 9.90 -9.29 8.73
C SER A 25 9.26 -8.96 7.39
N ASP A 26 10.04 -8.39 6.48
CA ASP A 26 9.62 -8.15 5.09
C ASP A 26 9.35 -9.47 4.35
N ALA A 27 10.07 -10.55 4.69
CA ALA A 27 9.84 -11.87 4.11
C ALA A 27 8.45 -12.42 4.44
N LEU A 28 7.98 -12.23 5.69
CA LEU A 28 6.63 -12.61 6.08
C LEU A 28 5.57 -11.78 5.33
N TYR A 29 5.82 -10.49 5.16
CA TYR A 29 4.91 -9.64 4.38
C TYR A 29 4.85 -10.07 2.92
N GLN A 30 6.00 -10.33 2.29
CA GLN A 30 6.06 -10.81 0.91
C GLN A 30 5.34 -12.15 0.75
N TYR A 31 5.48 -13.07 1.70
CA TYR A 31 4.76 -14.33 1.72
C TYR A 31 3.23 -14.12 1.71
N ILE A 32 2.71 -13.22 2.54
CA ILE A 32 1.26 -12.90 2.56
C ILE A 32 0.82 -12.35 1.21
N LEU A 33 1.60 -11.42 0.64
CA LEU A 33 1.29 -10.80 -0.64
C LEU A 33 1.20 -11.81 -1.77
N GLU A 34 2.22 -12.65 -1.91
CA GLU A 34 2.32 -13.64 -2.99
C GLU A 34 1.31 -14.78 -2.86
N THR A 35 1.01 -15.23 -1.64
CA THR A 35 0.13 -16.38 -1.43
C THR A 35 -1.35 -15.99 -1.38
N SER A 36 -1.67 -14.83 -0.82
CA SER A 36 -3.04 -14.50 -0.42
C SER A 36 -3.62 -13.26 -1.10
N VAL A 37 -2.77 -12.28 -1.44
CA VAL A 37 -3.22 -10.97 -1.95
C VAL A 37 -3.16 -10.92 -3.47
N TYR A 38 -1.96 -11.00 -4.07
CA TYR A 38 -1.76 -10.86 -5.52
C TYR A 38 -2.55 -11.85 -6.38
N PRO A 39 -2.71 -13.14 -6.02
CA PRO A 39 -3.53 -14.06 -6.81
C PRO A 39 -5.01 -13.69 -6.89
N ARG A 40 -5.48 -12.82 -5.98
CA ARG A 40 -6.87 -12.35 -5.90
C ARG A 40 -7.01 -10.87 -6.29
N GLU A 41 -5.91 -10.21 -6.62
CA GLU A 41 -5.90 -8.80 -7.03
C GLU A 41 -6.45 -8.68 -8.45
N HIS A 42 -7.43 -7.80 -8.65
CA HIS A 42 -7.98 -7.54 -9.98
C HIS A 42 -6.96 -6.78 -10.85
N GLU A 43 -6.97 -7.04 -12.16
CA GLU A 43 -6.00 -6.47 -13.11
C GLU A 43 -5.94 -4.94 -13.05
N CYS A 44 -7.09 -4.25 -13.04
CA CYS A 44 -7.13 -2.79 -12.88
C CYS A 44 -6.44 -2.26 -11.61
N LEU A 45 -6.48 -3.00 -10.50
CA LEU A 45 -5.80 -2.60 -9.26
C LEU A 45 -4.29 -2.78 -9.39
N LYS A 46 -3.87 -3.89 -9.99
CA LYS A 46 -2.47 -4.16 -10.31
C LYS A 46 -1.88 -3.06 -11.21
N GLU A 47 -2.60 -2.64 -12.26
CA GLU A 47 -2.18 -1.54 -13.14
C GLU A 47 -1.95 -0.25 -12.35
N ILE A 48 -2.87 0.12 -11.46
CA ILE A 48 -2.75 1.33 -10.62
C ILE A 48 -1.55 1.21 -9.68
N ARG A 49 -1.31 0.03 -9.12
CA ARG A 49 -0.15 -0.23 -8.25
C ARG A 49 1.17 -0.05 -9.01
N GLU A 50 1.26 -0.58 -10.22
CA GLU A 50 2.44 -0.43 -11.09
C GLU A 50 2.63 1.03 -11.56
N MET A 51 1.54 1.74 -11.86
CA MET A 51 1.59 3.17 -12.16
C MET A 51 2.06 4.00 -10.96
N ARG A 52 1.64 3.64 -9.74
CA ARG A 52 1.99 4.31 -8.48
C ARG A 52 3.47 4.23 -8.17
N GLU A 53 4.15 3.11 -8.46
CA GLU A 53 5.58 2.96 -8.17
C GLU A 53 6.43 4.09 -8.76
N LYS A 54 6.01 4.63 -9.91
CA LYS A 54 6.68 5.71 -10.64
C LYS A 54 6.38 7.11 -10.08
N HIS A 55 5.43 7.25 -9.15
CA HIS A 55 4.99 8.55 -8.65
C HIS A 55 5.84 9.03 -7.45
N PRO A 56 6.27 10.31 -7.39
CA PRO A 56 7.13 10.83 -6.31
C PRO A 56 6.55 10.70 -4.90
N ARG A 57 5.22 10.64 -4.77
CA ARG A 57 4.51 10.47 -3.50
C ARG A 57 3.93 9.07 -3.32
N ASN A 58 4.57 8.05 -3.90
CA ASN A 58 4.08 6.67 -3.84
C ASN A 58 3.82 6.19 -2.41
N ILE A 59 4.52 6.69 -1.39
CA ILE A 59 4.33 6.30 0.02
C ILE A 59 2.90 6.50 0.54
N MET A 60 2.11 7.41 -0.06
CA MET A 60 0.74 7.70 0.38
C MET A 60 -0.30 6.67 -0.08
N ALA A 61 0.05 5.76 -0.99
CA ALA A 61 -0.94 4.82 -1.54
C ALA A 61 -1.16 3.62 -0.62
N THR A 62 -2.42 3.23 -0.53
CA THR A 62 -2.90 2.06 0.21
C THR A 62 -2.13 0.79 -0.21
N PRO A 63 -1.58 0.03 0.75
CA PRO A 63 -1.04 -1.30 0.51
C PRO A 63 -2.08 -2.28 -0.06
N PRO A 64 -1.67 -3.25 -0.91
CA PRO A 64 -2.61 -4.16 -1.55
C PRO A 64 -3.33 -5.11 -0.57
N ASP A 65 -2.68 -5.49 0.52
CA ASP A 65 -3.25 -6.27 1.62
C ASP A 65 -4.34 -5.49 2.39
N GLU A 66 -4.09 -4.22 2.71
CA GLU A 66 -5.10 -3.33 3.30
C GLU A 66 -6.29 -3.17 2.35
N GLY A 67 -6.02 -3.03 1.05
CA GLY A 67 -7.05 -2.98 0.02
C GLY A 67 -7.93 -4.23 -0.02
N GLN A 68 -7.33 -5.42 0.05
CA GLN A 68 -8.05 -6.69 0.14
C GLN A 68 -8.91 -6.76 1.40
N PHE A 69 -8.40 -6.30 2.54
CA PHE A 69 -9.14 -6.24 3.80
C PHE A 69 -10.37 -5.32 3.70
N LEU A 70 -10.21 -4.11 3.15
CA LEU A 70 -11.32 -3.17 2.96
C LEU A 70 -12.40 -3.74 2.03
N SER A 71 -11.99 -4.42 0.96
CA SER A 71 -12.92 -5.09 0.04
C SER A 71 -13.73 -6.17 0.76
N MET A 72 -13.08 -6.99 1.59
CA MET A 72 -13.75 -7.98 2.42
C MET A 72 -14.72 -7.33 3.41
N LEU A 73 -14.29 -6.27 4.09
CA LEU A 73 -15.10 -5.56 5.08
C LEU A 73 -16.37 -4.97 4.46
N ILE A 74 -16.24 -4.27 3.32
CA ILE A 74 -17.37 -3.67 2.58
C ILE A 74 -18.42 -4.72 2.22
N LYS A 75 -17.99 -5.92 1.82
CA LYS A 75 -18.90 -7.03 1.54
C LYS A 75 -19.59 -7.55 2.79
N LEU A 76 -18.83 -7.79 3.87
CA LEU A 76 -19.36 -8.36 5.10
C LEU A 76 -20.43 -7.46 5.73
N ILE A 77 -20.26 -6.14 5.65
CA ILE A 77 -21.22 -5.17 6.17
C ILE A 77 -22.32 -4.78 5.16
N ASN A 78 -22.27 -5.31 3.93
CA ASN A 78 -23.18 -4.98 2.84
C ASN A 78 -23.32 -3.45 2.61
N ALA A 79 -22.18 -2.75 2.59
CA ALA A 79 -22.17 -1.30 2.41
C ALA A 79 -22.64 -0.91 1.00
N LYS A 80 -23.61 0.02 0.93
CA LYS A 80 -24.15 0.54 -0.34
C LYS A 80 -23.70 1.96 -0.64
N ASN A 81 -23.53 2.77 0.40
CA ASN A 81 -23.11 4.16 0.31
C ASN A 81 -21.84 4.31 1.15
N THR A 82 -20.72 4.57 0.49
CA THR A 82 -19.40 4.74 1.12
C THR A 82 -18.89 6.16 0.88
N LEU A 83 -18.25 6.75 1.88
CA LEU A 83 -17.52 8.00 1.76
C LEU A 83 -16.03 7.72 1.96
N GLU A 84 -15.20 8.22 1.06
CA GLU A 84 -13.75 8.15 1.19
C GLU A 84 -13.19 9.57 1.24
N ILE A 85 -12.41 9.86 2.29
CA ILE A 85 -11.71 11.13 2.45
C ILE A 85 -10.22 10.86 2.30
N GLY A 86 -9.63 11.39 1.23
CA GLY A 86 -8.24 11.15 0.84
C GLY A 86 -8.12 10.02 -0.18
N VAL A 87 -8.26 10.37 -1.47
CA VAL A 87 -8.34 9.40 -2.59
C VAL A 87 -6.98 9.10 -3.23
N TYR A 88 -6.06 10.08 -3.23
CA TYR A 88 -4.78 10.01 -3.95
C TYR A 88 -4.92 9.48 -5.40
N THR A 89 -4.32 8.33 -5.75
CA THR A 89 -4.40 7.72 -7.09
C THR A 89 -5.64 6.83 -7.28
N GLY A 90 -6.51 6.71 -6.26
CA GLY A 90 -7.81 6.04 -6.38
C GLY A 90 -7.81 4.52 -6.22
N TYR A 91 -6.72 3.91 -5.71
CA TYR A 91 -6.65 2.46 -5.48
C TYR A 91 -7.73 1.96 -4.49
N SER A 92 -7.84 2.61 -3.33
CA SER A 92 -8.88 2.38 -2.30
C SER A 92 -10.30 2.65 -2.82
N LEU A 93 -10.46 3.68 -3.64
CA LEU A 93 -11.75 4.06 -4.20
C LEU A 93 -12.33 3.01 -5.14
N ILE A 94 -11.48 2.36 -5.94
CA ILE A 94 -11.91 1.35 -6.91
C ILE A 94 -12.31 0.06 -6.21
N LEU A 95 -11.65 -0.30 -5.09
CA LEU A 95 -11.98 -1.48 -4.29
C LEU A 95 -13.41 -1.48 -3.75
N GLY A 96 -13.94 -0.31 -3.38
CA GLY A 96 -15.32 -0.17 -2.89
C GLY A 96 -16.37 -0.13 -3.99
N LYS A 97 -15.97 0.02 -5.25
CA LYS A 97 -16.92 0.07 -6.36
C LYS A 97 -17.38 -1.34 -6.72
N LYS A 98 -18.66 -1.45 -7.04
CA LYS A 98 -19.30 -2.68 -7.54
C LYS A 98 -18.69 -3.20 -8.85
N LEU A 99 -17.76 -2.47 -9.48
CA LEU A 99 -17.09 -2.83 -10.73
C LEU A 99 -16.13 -4.02 -10.62
N LEU A 100 -15.75 -4.45 -9.43
CA LEU A 100 -14.81 -5.57 -9.23
C LEU A 100 -15.50 -6.93 -9.01
N TRP A 101 -16.79 -7.05 -9.34
CA TRP A 101 -17.61 -8.26 -9.20
C TRP A 101 -18.44 -8.53 -10.45
#